data_AF-A0A3B1K6S0-F1
#
_entry.id   AF-A0A3B1K6S0-F1
#
_cell.length_a   1.000
_cell.length_b   1.000
_cell.length_c   1.000
_cell.angle_alpha   90.00
_cell.angle_beta   90.00
_cell.angle_gamma   90.00
#
_symmetry.space_group_name_H-M   'P 1'
#
loop_
_entity.id
_entity.type
_entity.pdbx_description
1 polymer ?
#
loop_
_entity_poly.entity_id
_entity_poly.type
_entity_poly.pdbx_seq_one_letter_code
_entity_poly.pdbx_strand_id
1 'polypeptide(L)'
;MGFPTNFEKMAQHYPGRKHYTMYHGTTMEIARKIKRNGFVPSSDGMLGRGVYLSRSFDKAARYPLNDRSQPRAVLKLKVRVGRVKRIDCQDHYMQKTWHDHGYDTAWVPPNCGMVPSGLEEDCVYDPWRITVLEIIPNNQP
;
A
#
# COMPACT_ATOMS: atom_id res chain seq x y z
N MET A 1 -3.93 37.85 -16.99
CA MET A 1 -3.48 36.45 -16.98
C MET A 1 -2.81 36.21 -15.64
N GLY A 2 -3.40 35.40 -14.76
CA GLY A 2 -2.86 35.14 -13.42
C GLY A 2 -1.80 34.04 -13.48
N PHE A 3 -0.70 34.21 -12.75
CA PHE A 3 0.29 33.14 -12.58
C PHE A 3 -0.29 32.05 -11.68
N PRO A 4 -0.14 30.76 -12.03
CA PRO A 4 -0.67 29.68 -11.21
C PRO A 4 -0.01 29.67 -9.83
N THR A 5 -0.83 29.41 -8.82
CA THR A 5 -0.44 29.28 -7.43
C THR A 5 0.55 28.12 -7.24
N ASN A 6 1.29 28.12 -6.14
CA ASN A 6 2.22 27.03 -5.82
C ASN A 6 1.51 25.66 -5.73
N PHE A 7 0.24 25.65 -5.33
CA PHE A 7 -0.62 24.46 -5.31
C PHE A 7 -0.89 23.91 -6.72
N GLU A 8 -1.22 24.79 -7.67
CA GLU A 8 -1.45 24.42 -9.08
C GLU A 8 -0.16 23.93 -9.75
N LYS A 9 0.99 24.53 -9.44
CA LYS A 9 2.31 24.05 -9.91
C LYS A 9 2.65 22.66 -9.33
N MET A 10 2.32 22.39 -8.06
CA MET A 10 2.55 21.08 -7.46
C MET A 10 1.61 20.00 -7.98
N ALA A 11 0.35 20.33 -8.25
CA ALA A 11 -0.62 19.42 -8.89
C ALA A 11 -0.21 19.03 -10.32
N GLN A 12 0.51 19.90 -11.02
CA GLN A 12 1.03 19.65 -12.36
C GLN A 12 2.29 18.76 -12.36
N HIS A 13 3.10 18.80 -11.29
CA HIS A 13 4.33 18.00 -11.18
C HIS A 13 4.09 16.57 -10.65
N TYR A 14 3.04 16.36 -9.87
CA TYR A 14 2.61 15.03 -9.41
C TYR A 14 1.13 14.84 -9.72
N PRO A 15 0.77 14.39 -10.94
CA PRO A 15 -0.63 14.19 -11.25
C PRO A 15 -1.16 13.11 -10.29
N GLY A 16 -2.10 13.49 -9.43
CA GLY A 16 -2.89 12.58 -8.56
C GLY A 16 -3.73 11.54 -9.33
N ARG A 17 -3.33 11.23 -10.57
CA ARG A 17 -3.93 10.31 -11.54
C ARG A 17 -3.13 9.02 -11.69
N LYS A 18 -1.94 8.89 -11.07
CA LYS A 18 -1.15 7.65 -11.18
C LYS A 18 -1.85 6.53 -10.39
N HIS A 19 -2.18 5.47 -11.12
CA HIS A 19 -2.73 4.26 -10.55
C HIS A 19 -1.74 3.12 -10.73
N TYR A 20 -1.65 2.25 -9.74
CA TYR A 20 -0.90 1.01 -9.82
C TYR A 20 -1.79 -0.18 -9.54
N THR A 21 -1.45 -1.30 -10.20
CA THR A 21 -1.93 -2.61 -9.76
C THR A 21 -1.07 -3.06 -8.59
N MET A 22 -1.70 -3.33 -7.45
CA MET A 22 -1.04 -3.84 -6.25
C MET A 22 -1.83 -5.03 -5.69
N TYR A 23 -1.24 -5.69 -4.70
CA TYR A 23 -1.72 -6.94 -4.13
C TYR A 23 -1.69 -6.90 -2.61
N HIS A 24 -2.68 -7.56 -2.00
CA HIS A 24 -2.75 -7.79 -0.57
C HIS A 24 -3.16 -9.24 -0.30
N GLY A 25 -2.28 -10.01 0.33
CA GLY A 25 -2.56 -11.39 0.71
C GLY A 25 -3.18 -11.47 2.09
N THR A 26 -4.23 -12.26 2.22
CA THR A 26 -4.96 -12.45 3.48
C THR A 26 -5.78 -13.76 3.42
N THR A 27 -6.57 -14.06 4.44
CA THR A 27 -7.48 -15.22 4.38
C THR A 27 -8.67 -14.91 3.46
N MET A 28 -9.28 -15.95 2.87
CA MET A 28 -10.44 -15.81 1.99
C MET A 28 -11.62 -15.13 2.71
N GLU A 29 -11.80 -15.38 4.01
CA GLU A 29 -12.81 -14.72 4.82
C GLU A 29 -12.57 -13.20 4.89
N ILE A 30 -11.34 -12.79 5.21
CA ILE A 30 -10.96 -11.37 5.29
C ILE A 30 -11.03 -10.71 3.91
N ALA A 31 -10.59 -11.38 2.85
CA ALA A 31 -10.70 -10.87 1.49
C ALA A 31 -12.15 -10.54 1.10
N ARG A 32 -13.10 -11.41 1.46
CA ARG A 32 -14.54 -11.17 1.25
C ARG A 32 -15.07 -10.02 2.11
N LYS A 33 -14.61 -9.87 3.35
CA LYS A 33 -14.96 -8.73 4.22
C LYS A 33 -14.46 -7.42 3.62
N ILE A 34 -13.20 -7.37 3.19
CA ILE A 34 -12.60 -6.20 2.54
C ILE A 34 -13.35 -5.83 1.26
N LYS A 35 -13.71 -6.80 0.42
CA LYS A 35 -14.48 -6.53 -0.81
C LYS A 35 -15.84 -5.90 -0.53
N ARG A 36 -16.49 -6.24 0.58
CA ARG A 36 -17.80 -5.67 0.96
C ARG A 36 -17.70 -4.32 1.67
N ASN A 37 -16.72 -4.19 2.56
CA ASN A 37 -16.69 -3.10 3.55
C ASN A 37 -15.55 -2.09 3.30
N GLY A 38 -14.65 -2.37 2.35
CA GLY A 38 -13.40 -1.64 2.19
C GLY A 38 -12.31 -2.10 3.15
N PHE A 39 -11.12 -1.52 3.00
CA PHE A 39 -10.01 -1.76 3.92
C PHE A 39 -10.21 -0.95 5.21
N VAL A 40 -9.83 -1.55 6.33
CA VAL A 40 -9.61 -0.83 7.59
C VAL A 40 -8.09 -0.66 7.74
N PRO A 41 -7.57 0.57 7.90
CA PRO A 41 -6.14 0.78 8.02
C PRO A 41 -5.62 0.21 9.35
N SER A 42 -4.40 -0.32 9.34
CA SER A 42 -3.70 -0.68 10.58
C SER A 42 -3.45 0.58 11.40
N SER A 43 -3.49 0.46 12.74
CA SER A 43 -3.20 1.56 13.66
C SER A 43 -1.72 1.91 13.73
N ASP A 44 -0.82 0.97 13.41
CA ASP A 44 0.63 1.13 13.35
C ASP A 44 1.28 0.11 12.40
N GLY A 45 2.58 0.25 12.17
CA GLY A 45 3.44 -0.68 11.42
C GLY A 45 4.80 -0.04 11.14
N MET A 46 5.60 -0.67 10.28
CA MET A 46 6.92 -0.16 9.88
C MET A 46 6.85 1.27 9.33
N LEU A 47 5.78 1.59 8.59
CA LEU A 47 5.53 2.89 7.97
C LEU A 47 4.42 3.67 8.70
N GLY A 48 4.11 3.31 9.95
CA GLY A 48 2.97 3.87 10.69
C GLY A 48 1.62 3.35 10.20
N ARG A 49 0.56 4.10 10.47
CA ARG A 49 -0.82 3.72 10.13
C ARG A 49 -1.10 3.74 8.63
N GLY A 50 -1.94 2.81 8.19
CA GLY A 50 -2.37 2.71 6.79
C GLY A 50 -2.62 1.28 6.34
N VAL A 51 -2.83 1.12 5.04
CA VAL A 51 -3.05 -0.16 4.37
C VAL A 51 -1.76 -0.58 3.66
N TYR A 52 -1.23 -1.74 4.03
CA TYR A 52 0.04 -2.27 3.50
C TYR A 52 -0.19 -3.16 2.29
N LEU A 53 0.48 -2.81 1.19
CA LEU A 53 0.30 -3.39 -0.13
C LEU A 53 1.67 -3.71 -0.75
N SER A 54 1.67 -4.55 -1.77
CA SER A 54 2.85 -4.81 -2.60
C SER A 54 2.50 -4.83 -4.08
N ARG A 55 3.44 -4.41 -4.92
CA ARG A 55 3.40 -4.59 -6.39
C ARG A 55 3.76 -6.02 -6.79
N SER A 56 4.33 -6.84 -5.91
CA SER A 56 4.64 -8.24 -6.17
C SER A 56 3.50 -9.15 -5.72
N PHE A 57 2.91 -9.87 -6.68
CA PHE A 57 1.93 -10.91 -6.39
C PHE A 57 2.53 -12.00 -5.50
N ASP A 58 3.72 -12.49 -5.84
CA ASP A 58 4.40 -13.56 -5.08
C ASP A 58 4.71 -13.14 -3.63
N LYS A 59 5.06 -11.87 -3.41
CA LYS A 59 5.20 -11.34 -2.04
C LYS A 59 3.87 -11.43 -1.30
N ALA A 60 2.80 -10.92 -1.89
CA ALA A 60 1.47 -10.91 -1.28
C ALA A 60 0.94 -12.32 -1.03
N ALA A 61 1.14 -13.25 -1.97
CA ALA A 61 0.68 -14.64 -1.88
C ALA A 61 1.26 -15.42 -0.69
N ARG A 62 2.37 -14.97 -0.11
CA ARG A 62 2.93 -15.61 1.10
C ARG A 62 2.12 -15.34 2.37
N TYR A 63 1.22 -14.35 2.36
CA TYR A 63 0.45 -13.96 3.54
C TYR A 63 -0.89 -14.71 3.67
N PRO A 64 -1.34 -14.98 4.91
CA PRO A 64 -0.58 -14.82 6.16
C PRO A 64 0.59 -15.82 6.27
N LEU A 65 1.72 -15.39 6.84
CA LEU A 65 2.98 -16.16 6.86
C LEU A 65 2.92 -17.40 7.77
N ASN A 66 2.29 -17.26 8.93
CA ASN A 66 2.33 -18.26 10.02
C ASN A 66 0.99 -18.99 10.23
N ASP A 67 -0.01 -18.74 9.38
CA ASP A 67 -1.31 -19.41 9.47
C ASP A 67 -1.72 -19.95 8.09
N ARG A 68 -1.73 -21.28 7.98
CA ARG A 68 -2.21 -22.00 6.79
C ARG A 68 -3.46 -22.82 7.07
N SER A 69 -4.07 -22.65 8.24
CA SER A 69 -5.27 -23.39 8.64
C SER A 69 -6.51 -22.96 7.84
N GLN A 70 -6.49 -21.74 7.30
CA GLN A 70 -7.59 -21.16 6.55
C GLN A 70 -7.26 -21.03 5.06
N PRO A 71 -8.27 -21.15 4.16
CA PRO A 71 -8.09 -20.85 2.75
C PRO A 71 -7.55 -19.43 2.56
N ARG A 72 -6.49 -19.29 1.77
CA ARG A 72 -5.85 -17.99 1.50
C ARG A 72 -6.38 -17.37 0.21
N ALA A 73 -6.26 -16.06 0.12
CA ALA A 73 -6.59 -15.30 -1.07
C ALA A 73 -5.66 -14.11 -1.24
N VAL A 74 -5.48 -13.68 -2.49
CA VAL A 74 -4.81 -12.43 -2.84
C VAL A 74 -5.83 -11.49 -3.46
N LEU A 75 -5.94 -10.29 -2.89
CA LEU A 75 -6.71 -9.21 -3.48
C LEU A 75 -5.87 -8.52 -4.56
N LYS A 76 -6.39 -8.42 -5.78
CA LYS A 76 -5.84 -7.55 -6.83
C LYS A 76 -6.50 -6.19 -6.74
N LEU A 77 -5.70 -5.13 -6.70
CA LEU A 77 -6.14 -3.79 -6.34
C LEU A 77 -5.74 -2.78 -7.40
N LYS A 78 -6.60 -1.79 -7.65
CA LYS A 78 -6.23 -0.54 -8.33
C LYS A 78 -6.03 0.53 -7.26
N VAL A 79 -4.82 1.07 -7.16
CA VAL A 79 -4.43 1.98 -6.07
C VAL A 79 -4.05 3.34 -6.63
N ARG A 80 -4.70 4.38 -6.11
CA ARG A 80 -4.46 5.78 -6.49
C ARG A 80 -3.43 6.41 -5.54
N VAL A 81 -2.15 6.26 -5.88
CA VAL A 81 -1.02 6.49 -4.95
C VAL A 81 -0.77 7.95 -4.58
N GLY A 82 -1.24 8.90 -5.38
CA GLY A 82 -1.08 10.33 -5.08
C GLY A 82 0.37 10.75 -4.85
N ARG A 83 0.62 11.54 -3.79
CA ARG A 83 1.98 12.01 -3.45
C ARG A 83 2.71 10.95 -2.63
N VAL A 84 3.78 10.40 -3.21
CA VAL A 84 4.52 9.28 -2.61
C VAL A 84 5.77 9.77 -1.86
N LYS A 85 5.95 9.32 -0.62
CA LYS A 85 7.18 9.51 0.15
C LYS A 85 8.03 8.25 0.08
N ARG A 86 9.26 8.36 -0.43
CA ARG A 86 10.24 7.27 -0.34
C ARG A 86 10.77 7.19 1.10
N ILE A 87 10.77 5.99 1.67
CA ILE A 87 11.35 5.66 2.97
C ILE A 87 12.35 4.53 2.73
N ASP A 88 13.64 4.86 2.71
CA ASP A 88 14.74 3.98 2.24
C ASP A 88 15.78 3.67 3.32
N CYS A 89 15.52 4.03 4.58
CA CYS A 89 16.35 3.66 5.72
C CYS A 89 15.52 3.55 7.00
N GLN A 90 15.98 2.70 7.93
CA GLN A 90 15.41 2.65 9.29
C GLN A 90 15.62 4.00 9.98
N ASP A 91 14.70 4.35 10.87
CA ASP A 91 14.67 5.61 11.61
C ASP A 91 14.62 6.86 10.71
N HIS A 92 14.14 6.70 9.47
CA HIS A 92 13.87 7.84 8.60
C HIS A 92 12.91 8.80 9.30
N TYR A 93 13.22 10.11 9.30
CA TYR A 93 12.49 11.13 10.09
C TYR A 93 10.97 11.20 9.80
N MET A 94 10.53 10.79 8.60
CA MET A 94 9.11 10.64 8.23
C MET A 94 8.60 9.19 8.16
N GLN A 95 9.33 8.20 8.70
CA GLN A 95 9.00 6.78 8.55
C GLN A 95 7.55 6.47 8.96
N LYS A 96 7.06 7.09 10.05
CA LYS A 96 5.68 6.93 10.53
C LYS A 96 4.78 8.15 10.35
N THR A 97 5.32 9.32 10.01
CA THR A 97 4.63 10.62 10.00
C THR A 97 4.45 11.23 8.62
N TRP A 98 4.86 10.54 7.55
CA TRP A 98 4.76 11.03 6.16
C TRP A 98 3.36 11.56 5.79
N HIS A 99 2.28 10.99 6.35
CA HIS A 99 0.92 11.44 6.10
C HIS A 99 0.63 12.83 6.70
N ASP A 100 1.19 13.14 7.88
CA ASP A 100 1.08 14.48 8.50
C ASP A 100 1.76 15.56 7.64
N HIS A 101 2.72 15.16 6.81
CA HIS A 101 3.40 16.03 5.86
C HIS A 101 2.67 16.14 4.50
N GLY A 102 1.48 15.56 4.36
CA GLY A 102 0.65 15.64 3.15
C GLY A 102 1.04 14.64 2.05
N TYR A 103 1.67 13.52 2.42
CA TYR A 103 1.86 12.40 1.51
C TYR A 103 0.72 11.39 1.63
N ASP A 104 0.34 10.79 0.50
CA ASP A 104 -0.78 9.84 0.41
C ASP A 104 -0.32 8.38 0.54
N THR A 105 0.95 8.13 0.23
CA THR A 105 1.56 6.80 0.28
C THR A 105 3.02 6.92 0.71
N ALA A 106 3.45 6.08 1.65
CA ALA A 106 4.86 5.79 1.86
C ALA A 106 5.27 4.57 1.05
N TRP A 107 6.47 4.60 0.48
CA TRP A 107 7.01 3.54 -0.35
C TRP A 107 8.42 3.17 0.08
N VAL A 108 8.61 1.88 0.36
CA VAL A 108 9.91 1.26 0.59
C VAL A 108 10.43 0.67 -0.72
N PRO A 109 11.57 1.15 -1.24
CA PRO A 109 12.18 0.56 -2.42
C PRO A 109 12.77 -0.82 -2.13
N PRO A 110 12.91 -1.69 -3.15
CA PRO A 110 13.59 -2.96 -2.96
C PRO A 110 15.06 -2.73 -2.57
N ASN A 111 15.61 -3.66 -1.78
CA ASN A 111 17.03 -3.75 -1.41
C ASN A 111 17.61 -2.51 -0.70
N CYS A 112 16.78 -1.75 0.04
CA CYS A 112 17.24 -0.59 0.82
C CYS A 112 17.48 -0.87 2.31
N GLY A 113 17.40 -2.14 2.75
CA GLY A 113 17.62 -2.51 4.16
C GLY A 113 16.44 -2.25 5.11
N MET A 114 15.31 -1.74 4.60
CA MET A 114 14.10 -1.53 5.40
C MET A 114 13.41 -2.81 5.87
N VAL A 115 13.45 -3.88 5.06
CA VAL A 115 12.84 -5.18 5.42
C VAL A 115 13.82 -6.31 5.16
N PRO A 116 13.86 -7.36 6.01
CA PRO A 116 14.79 -8.49 5.82
C PRO A 116 14.67 -9.18 4.47
N SER A 117 13.46 -9.21 3.89
CA SER A 117 13.22 -9.81 2.58
C SER A 117 13.82 -9.04 1.40
N GLY A 118 14.25 -7.79 1.60
CA GLY A 118 14.68 -6.89 0.52
C GLY A 118 13.56 -6.47 -0.43
N LEU A 119 12.31 -6.89 -0.22
CA LEU A 119 11.21 -6.59 -1.13
C LEU A 119 10.52 -5.28 -0.80
N GLU A 120 10.06 -4.60 -1.84
CA GLU A 120 9.35 -3.35 -1.76
C GLU A 120 8.02 -3.44 -0.99
N GLU A 121 7.56 -2.31 -0.44
CA GLU A 121 6.29 -2.22 0.29
C GLU A 121 5.69 -0.83 0.17
N ASP A 122 4.38 -0.77 -0.02
CA ASP A 122 3.62 0.49 -0.02
C ASP A 122 2.70 0.53 1.20
N CYS A 123 2.60 1.69 1.85
CA CYS A 123 1.61 1.97 2.89
C CYS A 123 0.75 3.16 2.45
N VAL A 124 -0.54 2.90 2.20
CA VAL A 124 -1.51 3.91 1.75
C VAL A 124 -2.30 4.41 2.95
N TYR A 125 -2.39 5.73 3.12
CA TYR A 125 -2.98 6.31 4.33
C TYR A 125 -4.50 6.15 4.35
N ASP A 126 -5.13 6.54 3.23
CA ASP A 126 -6.58 6.56 3.08
C ASP A 126 -7.07 5.34 2.25
N PRO A 127 -7.83 4.41 2.86
CA PRO A 127 -8.43 3.27 2.18
C PRO A 127 -9.26 3.62 0.94
N TRP A 128 -9.87 4.81 0.87
CA TRP A 128 -10.68 5.23 -0.28
C TRP A 128 -9.88 5.37 -1.58
N ARG A 129 -8.55 5.33 -1.51
CA ARG A 129 -7.65 5.30 -2.66
C ARG A 129 -7.49 3.91 -3.26
N ILE A 130 -8.07 2.87 -2.64
CA ILE A 130 -7.89 1.48 -3.01
C ILE A 130 -9.21 0.92 -3.53
N THR A 131 -9.21 0.43 -4.77
CA THR A 131 -10.33 -0.31 -5.35
C THR A 131 -9.98 -1.78 -5.46
N VAL A 132 -10.81 -2.64 -4.87
CA VAL A 132 -10.70 -4.10 -5.04
C VAL A 132 -11.21 -4.47 -6.43
N LEU A 133 -10.34 -5.03 -7.26
CA LEU A 133 -10.70 -5.52 -8.60
C LEU A 133 -11.12 -6.99 -8.56
N GLU A 134 -10.36 -7.81 -7.84
CA GLU A 134 -10.50 -9.26 -7.89
C GLU A 134 -10.07 -9.90 -6.56
N ILE A 135 -10.71 -11.02 -6.21
CA ILE A 135 -10.24 -11.95 -5.16
C ILE A 135 -9.72 -13.19 -5.89
N ILE A 136 -8.43 -13.46 -5.77
CA ILE A 136 -7.76 -14.61 -6.38
C ILE A 136 -7.57 -15.67 -5.29
N PRO A 137 -8.21 -16.85 -5.36
CA PRO A 137 -7.93 -17.94 -4.45
C PRO A 137 -6.45 -18.33 -4.50
N ASN A 138 -5.81 -18.44 -3.34
CA ASN A 138 -4.41 -18.81 -3.23
C ASN A 138 -4.30 -20.18 -2.55
N ASN A 139 -4.44 -21.22 -3.37
CA ASN A 139 -4.37 -22.62 -2.94
C ASN A 139 -2.93 -23.16 -2.99
N GLN A 140 -1.91 -22.28 -2.91
CA GLN A 140 -0.54 -22.75 -2.80
C GLN A 140 -0.41 -23.66 -1.56
N PRO A 141 0.11 -24.89 -1.72
CA PRO A 141 0.31 -25.84 -0.62
C PRO A 141 1.23 -25.29 0.47
#